data_AF-F0GEU9-F1
#
_entry.id   AF-F0GEU9-F1
#
_cell.length_a   1.000
_cell.length_b   1.000
_cell.length_c   1.000
_cell.angle_alpha   90.00
_cell.angle_beta   90.00
_cell.angle_gamma   90.00
#
_symmetry.space_group_name_H-M   'P 1'
#
loop_
_entity.id
_entity.type
_entity.pdbx_description
1 polymer ?
#
loop_
_entity_poly.entity_id
_entity_poly.type
_entity_poly.pdbx_seq_one_letter_code
_entity_poly.pdbx_strand_id
1 'polypeptide(L)'
;ANLDPLLMKMIADADPGNQYGVPWAYGTDGIGYNVQAVKKVLGDKAPVDSWALVFDPANMEKLKSCGVSILDQAVDVFAATLQYMGKNPNSTNPADYQAAFEVLKKVRPYITQFNSSGYINDLANNDVCVVLGWSGDVGIA
;
A
#
# COMPACT_ATOMS: atom_id res chain seq x y z
N ALA A 1 30.46 0.15 -11.86
CA ALA A 1 30.28 1.26 -12.82
C ALA A 1 28.99 1.16 -13.66
N ASN A 2 28.11 0.17 -13.43
CA ASN A 2 26.89 -0.03 -14.25
C ASN A 2 25.58 -0.06 -13.42
N LEU A 3 25.66 0.29 -12.14
CA LEU A 3 24.50 0.31 -11.23
C LEU A 3 24.03 1.76 -11.04
N ASP A 4 22.73 1.95 -10.87
CA ASP A 4 22.12 3.26 -10.71
C ASP A 4 22.66 3.97 -9.44
N PRO A 5 23.28 5.16 -9.56
CA PRO A 5 23.90 5.83 -8.42
C PRO A 5 22.91 6.25 -7.31
N LEU A 6 21.66 6.55 -7.65
CA LEU A 6 20.64 6.94 -6.68
C LEU A 6 20.23 5.73 -5.84
N LEU A 7 19.95 4.59 -6.49
CA LEU A 7 19.61 3.36 -5.78
C LEU A 7 20.77 2.89 -4.90
N MET A 8 22.01 2.95 -5.40
CA MET A 8 23.19 2.60 -4.61
C MET A 8 23.33 3.48 -3.37
N LYS A 9 23.04 4.78 -3.47
CA LYS A 9 23.03 5.71 -2.34
C LYS A 9 21.96 5.35 -1.31
N MET A 10 20.75 5.00 -1.73
CA MET A 10 19.66 4.61 -0.81
C MET A 10 19.97 3.31 -0.09
N ILE A 11 20.56 2.32 -0.78
CA ILE A 11 20.97 1.04 -0.18
C ILE A 11 22.06 1.24 0.87
N ALA A 12 22.93 2.23 0.72
CA ALA A 12 24.03 2.48 1.64
C ALA A 12 23.59 2.81 3.08
N ASP A 13 22.33 3.21 3.30
CA ASP A 13 21.76 3.37 4.64
C ASP A 13 21.64 2.04 5.38
N ALA A 14 21.42 0.93 4.66
CA ALA A 14 21.31 -0.43 5.20
C ALA A 14 22.59 -1.28 5.00
N ASP A 15 23.34 -1.04 3.93
CA ASP A 15 24.61 -1.71 3.60
C ASP A 15 25.72 -0.66 3.37
N PRO A 16 26.35 -0.16 4.45
CA PRO A 16 27.36 0.89 4.36
C PRO A 16 28.54 0.48 3.47
N GLY A 17 28.78 1.27 2.41
CA GLY A 17 29.82 0.98 1.42
C GLY A 17 29.43 -0.07 0.38
N ASN A 18 28.16 -0.51 0.36
CA ASN A 18 27.59 -1.44 -0.62
C ASN A 18 28.41 -2.74 -0.76
N GLN A 19 28.73 -3.37 0.37
CA GLN A 19 29.69 -4.49 0.41
C GLN A 19 29.02 -5.85 0.24
N TYR A 20 27.70 -5.95 0.48
CA TYR A 20 27.00 -7.21 0.59
C TYR A 20 25.80 -7.33 -0.37
N GLY A 21 25.19 -6.21 -0.78
CA GLY A 21 24.00 -6.18 -1.63
C GLY A 21 24.24 -5.65 -3.04
N VAL A 22 23.48 -6.17 -4.01
CA VAL A 22 23.37 -5.62 -5.36
C VAL A 22 21.89 -5.38 -5.68
N PRO A 23 21.47 -4.16 -6.07
CA PRO A 23 20.09 -3.91 -6.47
C PRO A 23 19.68 -4.79 -7.64
N TRP A 24 18.59 -5.55 -7.46
CA TRP A 24 18.01 -6.41 -8.48
C TRP A 24 16.75 -5.81 -9.09
N ALA A 25 15.80 -5.39 -8.25
CA ALA A 25 14.57 -4.73 -8.63
C ALA A 25 14.22 -3.63 -7.59
N TYR A 26 13.44 -2.65 -8.01
CA TYR A 26 12.85 -1.63 -7.15
C TYR A 26 11.44 -1.32 -7.63
N GLY A 27 10.63 -0.74 -6.74
CA GLY A 27 9.28 -0.33 -7.05
C GLY A 27 8.70 0.51 -5.93
N THR A 28 7.40 0.75 -6.02
CA THR A 28 6.62 1.45 -4.99
C THR A 28 5.48 0.58 -4.49
N ASP A 29 5.09 0.81 -3.25
CA ASP A 29 3.80 0.39 -2.72
C ASP A 29 2.77 1.44 -3.11
N GLY A 30 1.59 1.00 -3.50
CA GLY A 30 0.54 1.90 -3.95
C GLY A 30 -0.83 1.27 -3.92
N ILE A 31 -1.74 1.90 -4.66
CA ILE A 31 -3.13 1.46 -4.78
C ILE A 31 -3.34 0.91 -6.20
N GLY A 32 -3.57 -0.40 -6.29
CA GLY A 32 -4.15 -1.02 -7.49
C GLY A 32 -5.66 -1.06 -7.35
N TYR A 33 -6.40 -0.78 -8.43
CA TYR A 33 -7.86 -0.79 -8.36
C TYR A 33 -8.52 -1.02 -9.72
N ASN A 34 -9.69 -1.66 -9.69
CA ASN A 34 -10.56 -1.72 -10.85
C ASN A 34 -11.34 -0.40 -10.99
N VAL A 35 -11.02 0.35 -12.05
CA VAL A 35 -11.59 1.68 -12.33
C VAL A 35 -13.13 1.66 -12.37
N GLN A 36 -13.73 0.66 -13.02
CA GLN A 36 -15.18 0.59 -13.18
C GLN A 36 -15.88 0.21 -11.88
N ALA A 37 -15.32 -0.74 -11.13
CA ALA A 37 -15.87 -1.17 -9.85
C ALA A 37 -15.79 -0.04 -8.81
N VAL A 38 -14.65 0.63 -8.70
CA VAL A 38 -14.48 1.77 -7.78
C VAL A 38 -15.41 2.92 -8.15
N LYS A 39 -15.49 3.28 -9.44
CA LYS A 39 -16.41 4.33 -9.91
C LYS A 39 -17.87 3.99 -9.64
N LYS A 40 -18.27 2.72 -9.76
CA LYS A 40 -19.63 2.28 -9.42
C LYS A 40 -19.96 2.46 -7.94
N VAL A 41 -18.97 2.28 -7.06
CA VAL A 41 -19.14 2.31 -5.60
C VAL A 41 -18.99 3.71 -5.00
N LEU A 42 -18.01 4.48 -5.48
CA LEU A 42 -17.64 5.80 -4.94
C LEU A 42 -18.02 6.98 -5.86
N GLY A 43 -18.40 6.71 -7.11
CA GLY A 43 -18.71 7.73 -8.11
C GLY A 43 -17.47 8.31 -8.80
N ASP A 44 -17.69 9.32 -9.65
CA ASP A 44 -16.64 9.96 -10.48
C ASP A 44 -15.56 10.70 -9.69
N LYS A 45 -15.81 11.00 -8.41
CA LYS A 45 -14.90 11.75 -7.53
C LYS A 45 -14.22 10.86 -6.49
N ALA A 46 -14.11 9.56 -6.78
CA ALA A 46 -13.36 8.65 -5.93
C ALA A 46 -11.91 9.16 -5.76
N PRO A 47 -11.37 9.23 -4.52
CA PRO A 47 -10.05 9.80 -4.25
C PRO A 47 -8.94 8.79 -4.57
N VAL A 48 -8.88 8.31 -5.81
CA VAL A 48 -7.97 7.23 -6.26
C VAL A 48 -6.51 7.64 -6.32
N ASP A 49 -6.24 8.94 -6.19
CA ASP A 49 -4.91 9.55 -6.08
C ASP A 49 -4.49 9.82 -4.62
N SER A 50 -5.23 9.29 -3.65
CA SER A 50 -5.00 9.53 -2.23
C SER A 50 -5.07 8.25 -1.40
N TRP A 51 -4.22 8.18 -0.37
CA TRP A 51 -4.32 7.18 0.70
C TRP A 51 -5.66 7.19 1.44
N ALA A 52 -6.42 8.29 1.35
CA ALA A 52 -7.78 8.35 1.87
C ALA A 52 -8.70 7.27 1.26
N LEU A 53 -8.41 6.75 0.06
CA LEU A 53 -9.20 5.65 -0.51
C LEU A 53 -9.25 4.43 0.41
N VAL A 54 -8.12 4.08 1.05
CA VAL A 54 -7.97 2.87 1.88
C VAL A 54 -7.86 3.13 3.38
N PHE A 55 -7.59 4.38 3.80
CA PHE A 55 -7.46 4.74 5.22
C PHE A 55 -8.58 5.66 5.74
N ASP A 56 -9.50 6.13 4.90
CA ASP A 56 -10.76 6.76 5.34
C ASP A 56 -11.86 5.70 5.48
N PRO A 57 -12.43 5.49 6.68
CA PRO A 57 -13.55 4.58 6.89
C PRO A 57 -14.75 4.81 5.97
N ALA A 58 -15.05 6.07 5.59
CA ALA A 58 -16.19 6.39 4.74
C ALA A 58 -16.04 5.86 3.30
N ASN A 59 -14.80 5.72 2.82
CA ASN A 59 -14.51 5.09 1.53
C ASN A 59 -14.51 3.58 1.69
N MET A 60 -13.79 3.07 2.70
CA MET A 60 -13.64 1.64 2.97
C MET A 60 -14.97 0.93 3.20
N GLU A 61 -15.90 1.55 3.92
CA GLU A 61 -17.24 0.99 4.15
C GLU A 61 -17.97 0.67 2.84
N LYS A 62 -17.86 1.55 1.84
CA LYS A 62 -18.48 1.35 0.53
C LYS A 62 -17.68 0.34 -0.30
N LEU A 63 -16.35 0.46 -0.31
CA LEU A 63 -15.45 -0.43 -1.06
C LEU A 63 -15.52 -1.89 -0.60
N LYS A 64 -15.89 -2.15 0.66
CA LYS A 64 -16.16 -3.50 1.16
C LYS A 64 -17.10 -4.29 0.24
N SER A 65 -18.05 -3.63 -0.42
CA SER A 65 -19.01 -4.28 -1.32
C SER A 65 -18.38 -4.88 -2.59
N CYS A 66 -17.19 -4.42 -3.00
CA CYS A 66 -16.47 -4.94 -4.15
C CYS A 66 -15.10 -5.58 -3.80
N GLY A 67 -14.79 -5.68 -2.52
CA GLY A 67 -13.60 -6.37 -2.00
C GLY A 67 -12.36 -5.48 -1.89
N VAL A 68 -11.71 -5.52 -0.71
CA VAL A 68 -10.47 -4.79 -0.43
C VAL A 68 -9.40 -5.74 0.10
N SER A 69 -8.26 -5.79 -0.59
CA SER A 69 -7.06 -6.50 -0.12
C SER A 69 -6.02 -5.51 0.40
N ILE A 70 -5.38 -5.83 1.52
CA ILE A 70 -4.24 -5.08 2.04
C ILE A 70 -3.05 -6.04 2.14
N LEU A 71 -1.83 -5.58 1.84
CA LEU A 71 -0.63 -6.38 2.05
C LEU A 71 -0.57 -6.94 3.47
N ASP A 72 -0.23 -8.23 3.60
CA ASP A 72 0.21 -8.81 4.86
C ASP A 72 1.71 -8.49 5.07
N GLN A 73 2.00 -7.18 5.10
CA GLN A 73 3.32 -6.60 5.30
C GLN A 73 3.18 -5.39 6.23
N ALA A 74 3.43 -5.61 7.52
CA ALA A 74 3.18 -4.59 8.53
C ALA A 74 4.04 -3.33 8.32
N VAL A 75 5.30 -3.48 7.89
CA VAL A 75 6.21 -2.35 7.69
C VAL A 75 5.65 -1.38 6.64
N ASP A 76 5.24 -1.91 5.49
CA ASP A 76 4.67 -1.16 4.36
C ASP A 76 3.36 -0.47 4.76
N VAL A 77 2.43 -1.22 5.36
CA VAL A 77 1.10 -0.73 5.73
C VAL A 77 1.18 0.36 6.80
N PHE A 78 2.02 0.19 7.83
CA PHE A 78 2.21 1.22 8.85
C PHE A 78 2.93 2.45 8.27
N ALA A 79 3.93 2.28 7.41
CA ALA A 79 4.59 3.41 6.75
C ALA A 79 3.60 4.23 5.90
N ALA A 80 2.75 3.57 5.10
CA ALA A 80 1.71 4.23 4.32
C ALA A 80 0.68 4.95 5.22
N THR A 81 0.29 4.34 6.33
CA THR A 81 -0.64 4.94 7.30
C THR A 81 -0.01 6.19 7.95
N LEU A 82 1.27 6.14 8.32
CA LEU A 82 2.00 7.29 8.85
C LEU A 82 2.07 8.42 7.83
N GLN A 83 2.33 8.12 6.55
CA GLN A 83 2.30 9.13 5.48
C GLN A 83 0.92 9.77 5.34
N TYR A 84 -0.16 8.97 5.37
CA TYR A 84 -1.53 9.47 5.35
C TYR A 84 -1.82 10.44 6.52
N MET A 85 -1.24 10.19 7.69
CA MET A 85 -1.34 11.05 8.87
C MET A 85 -0.41 12.28 8.81
N GLY A 86 0.37 12.46 7.75
CA GLY A 86 1.38 13.52 7.64
C GLY A 86 2.59 13.32 8.56
N LYS A 87 2.84 12.09 9.01
CA LYS A 87 3.98 11.72 9.86
C LYS A 87 5.13 11.16 9.03
N ASN A 88 6.31 11.09 9.64
CA ASN A 88 7.46 10.43 9.04
C ASN A 88 7.18 8.92 8.91
N PRO A 89 7.23 8.32 7.70
CA PRO A 89 7.08 6.87 7.52
C PRO A 89 8.15 6.05 8.26
N ASN A 90 9.31 6.65 8.51
CA ASN A 90 10.43 6.06 9.26
C ASN A 90 10.47 6.55 10.71
N SER A 91 9.31 6.86 11.31
CA SER A 91 9.26 7.27 12.71
C SER A 91 9.84 6.17 13.61
N THR A 92 10.49 6.56 14.69
CA THR A 92 10.93 5.66 15.77
C THR A 92 10.15 5.92 17.06
N ASN A 93 9.17 6.83 17.03
CA ASN A 93 8.34 7.17 18.16
C ASN A 93 7.18 6.17 18.31
N PRO A 94 7.11 5.40 19.43
CA PRO A 94 6.02 4.44 19.65
C PRO A 94 4.62 5.07 19.62
N ALA A 95 4.48 6.34 20.02
CA ALA A 95 3.18 7.02 20.01
C ALA A 95 2.63 7.24 18.59
N ASP A 96 3.50 7.40 17.59
CA ASP A 96 3.10 7.53 16.20
C ASP A 96 2.50 6.21 15.68
N TYR A 97 3.11 5.08 16.04
CA TYR A 97 2.61 3.75 15.68
C TYR A 97 1.29 3.42 16.40
N GLN A 98 1.14 3.82 17.66
CA GLN A 98 -0.14 3.66 18.35
C GLN A 98 -1.24 4.46 17.66
N ALA A 99 -0.95 5.69 17.22
CA ALA A 99 -1.91 6.50 16.48
C ALA A 99 -2.24 5.92 15.09
N ALA A 100 -1.24 5.37 14.38
CA ALA A 100 -1.45 4.66 13.11
C ALA A 100 -2.30 3.38 13.30
N PHE A 101 -2.06 2.64 14.38
CA PHE A 101 -2.88 1.49 14.74
C PHE A 101 -4.36 1.86 14.93
N GLU A 102 -4.66 2.99 15.57
CA GLU A 102 -6.05 3.46 15.74
C GLU A 102 -6.70 3.85 14.39
N VAL A 103 -5.93 4.32 13.40
CA VAL A 103 -6.43 4.52 12.03
C VAL A 103 -6.75 3.18 11.37
N LEU A 104 -5.79 2.24 11.39
CA LEU A 104 -5.94 0.91 10.79
C LEU A 104 -7.12 0.13 11.40
N LYS A 105 -7.31 0.25 12.72
CA LYS A 105 -8.43 -0.38 13.43
C LYS A 105 -9.80 0.10 12.94
N LYS A 106 -9.94 1.37 12.53
CA LYS A 106 -11.20 1.90 12.00
C LYS A 106 -11.54 1.33 10.62
N VAL A 107 -10.54 1.03 9.80
CA VAL A 107 -10.76 0.45 8.46
C VAL A 107 -10.81 -1.08 8.46
N ARG A 108 -10.27 -1.72 9.50
CA ARG A 108 -10.19 -3.18 9.66
C ARG A 108 -11.49 -3.97 9.40
N PRO A 109 -12.70 -3.50 9.79
CA PRO A 109 -13.95 -4.23 9.53
C PRO A 109 -14.37 -4.30 8.05
N TYR A 110 -13.70 -3.52 7.19
CA TYR A 110 -14.01 -3.39 5.77
C TYR A 110 -12.97 -4.06 4.86
N ILE A 111 -11.88 -4.58 5.44
CA ILE A 111 -10.85 -5.34 4.72
C ILE A 111 -11.35 -6.77 4.50
N THR A 112 -11.32 -7.22 3.24
CA THR A 112 -11.70 -8.60 2.85
C THR A 112 -10.61 -9.58 3.25
N GLN A 113 -9.35 -9.23 2.99
CA GLN A 113 -8.21 -10.11 3.26
C GLN A 113 -6.92 -9.31 3.52
N PHE A 114 -5.99 -9.96 4.22
CA PHE A 114 -4.59 -9.59 4.28
C PHE A 114 -3.81 -10.61 3.47
N ASN A 115 -3.17 -10.17 2.38
CA ASN A 115 -2.55 -11.07 1.40
C ASN A 115 -1.42 -10.35 0.67
N SER A 116 -0.28 -11.04 0.49
CA SER A 116 0.93 -10.50 -0.13
C SER A 116 1.32 -11.22 -1.43
N SER A 117 0.40 -11.97 -2.06
CA SER A 117 0.64 -12.61 -3.36
C SER A 117 -0.64 -12.92 -4.15
N GLY A 118 -1.64 -13.54 -3.52
CA GLY A 118 -2.88 -13.96 -4.19
C GLY A 118 -3.71 -12.81 -4.75
N TYR A 119 -3.56 -11.62 -4.20
CA TYR A 119 -4.31 -10.42 -4.61
C TYR A 119 -4.12 -10.04 -6.08
N ILE A 120 -3.03 -10.49 -6.74
CA ILE A 120 -2.78 -10.26 -8.17
C ILE A 120 -3.91 -10.87 -9.00
N ASN A 121 -4.18 -12.17 -8.80
CA ASN A 121 -5.23 -12.87 -9.52
C ASN A 121 -6.61 -12.38 -9.09
N ASP A 122 -6.80 -12.10 -7.80
CA ASP A 122 -8.08 -11.61 -7.28
C ASP A 122 -8.45 -10.24 -7.89
N LEU A 123 -7.46 -9.36 -8.10
CA LEU A 123 -7.67 -8.07 -8.76
C LEU A 123 -7.97 -8.26 -10.26
N ALA A 124 -7.20 -9.10 -10.95
CA ALA A 124 -7.40 -9.40 -12.38
C ALA A 124 -8.79 -10.03 -12.66
N ASN A 125 -9.25 -10.89 -11.75
CA ASN A 125 -10.55 -11.57 -11.86
C ASN A 125 -11.73 -10.76 -11.30
N ASN A 126 -11.47 -9.62 -10.65
CA ASN A 126 -12.45 -8.77 -9.97
C ASN A 126 -13.09 -9.38 -8.70
N ASP A 127 -12.38 -10.31 -8.05
CA ASP A 127 -12.74 -10.81 -6.72
C ASP A 127 -12.48 -9.74 -5.63
N VAL A 128 -11.52 -8.83 -5.90
CA VAL A 128 -11.34 -7.57 -5.15
C VAL A 128 -11.25 -6.39 -6.13
N CYS A 129 -11.73 -5.22 -5.71
CA CYS A 129 -11.72 -4.00 -6.52
C CYS A 129 -10.63 -3.01 -6.13
N VAL A 130 -10.05 -3.13 -4.93
CA VAL A 130 -8.97 -2.28 -4.43
C VAL A 130 -7.94 -3.14 -3.72
N VAL A 131 -6.67 -2.89 -4.01
CA VAL A 131 -5.53 -3.50 -3.34
C VAL A 131 -4.55 -2.40 -2.89
N LEU A 132 -4.10 -2.44 -1.65
CA LEU A 132 -2.79 -1.89 -1.31
C LEU A 132 -1.78 -2.96 -1.69
N GLY A 133 -0.91 -2.70 -2.66
CA GLY A 133 -0.02 -3.70 -3.25
C GLY A 133 1.23 -3.11 -3.91
N TRP A 134 2.12 -3.98 -4.37
CA TRP A 134 3.36 -3.58 -5.04
C TRP A 134 3.09 -3.21 -6.50
N SER A 135 3.72 -2.13 -6.96
CA SER A 135 3.58 -1.62 -8.34
C SER A 135 3.80 -2.68 -9.44
N GLY A 136 4.81 -3.54 -9.29
CA GLY A 136 5.08 -4.61 -10.25
C GLY A 136 3.95 -5.64 -10.33
N ASP A 137 3.43 -6.04 -9.17
CA ASP A 137 2.32 -6.98 -9.04
C ASP A 137 1.02 -6.43 -9.63
N VAL A 138 0.69 -5.17 -9.31
CA VAL A 138 -0.47 -4.48 -9.89
C VAL A 138 -0.31 -4.32 -11.41
N GLY A 139 0.90 -4.16 -11.92
CA GLY A 139 1.16 -4.12 -13.36
C GLY A 139 0.96 -5.47 -14.08
N ILE A 140 0.92 -6.59 -13.35
CA ILE A 140 0.64 -7.93 -13.87
C ILE A 140 -0.88 -8.20 -13.87
N ALA A 141 -1.60 -7.68 -12.89
CA ALA A 141 -3.04 -7.83 -12.71
C ALA A 141 -3.86 -7.10 -13.78
#